data_AF-A0A7W1TQ22-F1
#
_entry.id   AF-A0A7W1TQ22-F1
#
_cell.length_a   1.000
_cell.length_b   1.000
_cell.length_c   1.000
_cell.angle_alpha   90.00
_cell.angle_beta   90.00
_cell.angle_gamma   90.00
#
_symmetry.space_group_name_H-M   'P 1'
#
loop_
_entity.id
_entity.type
_entity.pdbx_description
1 polymer ?
#
loop_
_entity_poly.entity_id
_entity_poly.type
_entity_poly.pdbx_seq_one_letter_code
_entity_poly.pdbx_strand_id
1 'polypeptide(L)'
;MNDSLGHTLTRRLHNSFFRPTGQKVTRDHSTHGHQPFRPLPPPTGMPPYHLSLNDVLQGPTVDAITTAGKLVFHTVGDTGGVKTPVPQQNVANQLERDLDEVDAADRPAFLYHLGDVVYFYGEAEEYFPQFYEPYAHYQAPIFAIPGNHDGDLSRGMEDAGVPSLAAFVDNFCQRIPHHSRDALDETRYTLNQPNVYWTLETPFATIIGLYTNVPEGGRLDNDQITWLQLELQHAPADRALLVTMHHPI
;
A
#
# COMPACT_ATOMS: atom_id res chain seq x y z
N MET A 1 56.53 13.33 11.57
CA MET A 1 55.55 14.43 11.58
C MET A 1 55.02 14.51 10.15
N ASN A 2 54.00 13.71 9.82
CA ASN A 2 52.57 14.07 9.81
C ASN A 2 52.28 15.17 8.77
N ASP A 3 51.40 15.03 7.78
CA ASP A 3 50.20 14.20 7.62
C ASP A 3 49.95 13.84 6.15
N SER A 4 49.49 12.60 5.90
CA SER A 4 48.83 12.23 4.65
C SER A 4 47.33 12.50 4.79
N LEU A 5 46.82 13.50 4.08
CA LEU A 5 45.38 13.71 3.95
C LEU A 5 44.87 12.88 2.78
N GLY A 6 44.23 11.76 3.10
CA GLY A 6 43.43 10.98 2.16
C GLY A 6 42.22 11.80 1.72
N HIS A 7 42.12 12.08 0.42
CA HIS A 7 40.91 12.62 -0.17
C HIS A 7 39.86 11.51 -0.27
N THR A 8 38.93 11.50 0.67
CA THR A 8 37.68 10.73 0.60
C THR A 8 36.84 11.26 -0.57
N LEU A 9 36.78 10.51 -1.67
CA LEU A 9 35.82 10.73 -2.76
C LEU A 9 34.40 10.46 -2.24
N THR A 10 33.75 11.49 -1.69
CA THR A 10 32.30 11.48 -1.45
C THR A 10 31.59 11.75 -2.77
N ARG A 11 31.12 10.68 -3.44
CA ARG A 11 30.15 10.81 -4.52
C ARG A 11 28.82 11.26 -3.91
N ARG A 12 28.48 12.54 -4.08
CA ARG A 12 27.12 13.04 -3.84
C ARG A 12 26.20 12.48 -4.92
N LEU A 13 25.38 11.50 -4.57
CA LEU A 13 24.17 11.17 -5.34
C LEU A 13 23.17 12.31 -5.10
N HIS A 14 22.60 12.86 -6.18
CA HIS A 14 21.70 14.01 -6.21
C HIS A 14 22.35 15.39 -6.15
N ASN A 15 22.82 15.83 -7.31
CA ASN A 15 22.74 17.24 -7.68
C ASN A 15 22.23 17.37 -9.12
N SER A 16 21.05 16.80 -9.38
CA SER A 16 20.22 17.15 -10.52
C SER A 16 18.93 17.75 -9.95
N PHE A 17 18.84 19.08 -9.97
CA PHE A 17 17.57 19.77 -9.78
C PHE A 17 16.69 19.52 -11.00
N PHE A 18 16.13 18.32 -11.11
CA PHE A 18 14.93 18.13 -11.89
C PHE A 18 13.81 18.80 -11.10
N ARG A 19 13.47 20.04 -11.49
CA ARG A 19 12.15 20.59 -11.16
C ARG A 19 11.17 19.81 -12.03
N PRO A 20 10.25 19.00 -11.47
CA PRO A 20 9.21 18.40 -12.28
C PRO A 20 8.47 19.53 -12.99
N THR A 21 8.40 19.49 -14.32
CA THR A 21 7.57 20.40 -15.13
C THR A 21 6.09 20.00 -15.11
N GLY A 22 5.72 19.11 -14.18
CA GLY A 22 4.35 18.65 -13.98
C GLY A 22 3.49 19.79 -13.44
N GLN A 23 2.26 19.88 -13.96
CA GLN A 23 1.26 20.77 -13.42
C GLN A 23 0.84 20.25 -12.04
N LYS A 24 1.23 20.95 -10.97
CA LYS A 24 0.74 20.65 -9.62
C LYS A 24 -0.67 21.23 -9.51
N VAL A 25 -1.67 20.36 -9.61
CA VAL A 25 -3.06 20.70 -9.30
C VAL A 25 -3.31 20.23 -7.87
N THR A 26 -3.48 21.19 -6.96
CA THR A 26 -3.99 20.91 -5.62
C THR A 26 -5.46 21.27 -5.63
N ARG A 27 -6.32 20.28 -5.38
CA ARG A 27 -7.73 20.51 -5.12
C ARG A 27 -7.92 20.36 -3.62
N ASP A 28 -8.39 21.43 -2.97
CA ASP A 28 -8.84 21.32 -1.59
C ASP A 28 -10.04 20.38 -1.57
N HIS A 29 -9.94 19.29 -0.80
CA HIS A 29 -11.08 18.45 -0.54
C HIS A 29 -12.09 19.28 0.27
N SER A 30 -13.34 19.34 -0.19
CA SER A 30 -14.41 19.91 0.62
C SER A 30 -14.64 19.01 1.83
N THR A 31 -14.88 19.60 3.00
CA THR A 31 -15.27 18.88 4.22
C THR A 31 -16.54 18.07 3.94
N HIS A 32 -16.44 16.76 3.83
CA HIS A 32 -17.58 15.87 3.67
C HIS A 32 -17.92 15.23 5.02
N GLY A 33 -19.15 15.45 5.51
CA GLY A 33 -19.73 14.69 6.62
C GLY A 33 -19.00 14.74 7.97
N HIS A 34 -19.58 14.07 8.96
CA HIS A 34 -18.91 13.80 10.23
C HIS A 34 -17.98 12.59 10.00
N GLN A 35 -16.67 12.81 9.93
CA GLN A 35 -15.62 11.80 9.76
C GLN A 35 -14.94 11.48 11.10
N PRO A 36 -15.59 10.72 12.01
CA PRO A 36 -15.04 10.43 13.31
C PRO A 36 -13.90 9.42 13.20
N PHE A 37 -13.04 9.41 14.20
CA PHE A 37 -12.13 8.28 14.37
C PHE A 37 -12.95 7.00 14.57
N ARG A 38 -12.66 5.97 13.77
CA ARG A 38 -13.30 4.67 13.84
C ARG A 38 -12.42 3.67 14.61
N PRO A 39 -12.98 2.81 15.47
CA PRO A 39 -12.25 1.71 16.07
C PRO A 39 -11.62 0.81 15.01
N LEU A 40 -10.38 0.35 15.26
CA LEU A 40 -9.69 -0.55 14.35
C LEU A 40 -10.23 -1.97 14.48
N PRO A 41 -10.33 -2.73 13.36
CA PRO A 41 -10.66 -4.15 13.43
C PRO A 41 -9.55 -4.93 14.15
N PRO A 42 -9.88 -6.08 14.75
CA PRO A 42 -8.86 -6.95 15.33
C PRO A 42 -7.89 -7.45 14.25
N PRO A 43 -6.59 -7.58 14.55
CA PRO A 43 -5.61 -8.10 13.59
C PRO A 43 -5.89 -9.57 13.30
N THR A 44 -5.56 -10.00 12.08
CA THR A 44 -5.72 -11.40 11.67
C THR A 44 -4.42 -12.20 11.84
N GLY A 45 -3.28 -11.53 11.75
CA GLY A 45 -1.93 -12.02 12.04
C GLY A 45 -1.41 -11.63 13.42
N MET A 46 -0.20 -12.10 13.73
CA MET A 46 0.43 -11.88 15.03
C MET A 46 1.26 -10.58 15.04
N PRO A 47 1.31 -9.84 16.17
CA PRO A 47 2.26 -8.75 16.33
C PRO A 47 3.71 -9.28 16.22
N PRO A 48 4.65 -8.52 15.64
CA PRO A 48 4.54 -7.11 15.25
C PRO A 48 3.94 -6.85 13.85
N TYR A 49 3.13 -7.76 13.32
CA TYR A 49 2.40 -7.59 12.05
C TYR A 49 3.32 -7.46 10.84
N HIS A 50 4.31 -8.35 10.76
CA HIS A 50 5.24 -8.43 9.64
C HIS A 50 4.75 -9.43 8.60
N LEU A 51 4.97 -9.10 7.33
CA LEU A 51 4.82 -10.02 6.21
C LEU A 51 6.13 -9.99 5.40
N SER A 52 6.71 -11.15 5.16
CA SER A 52 7.88 -11.28 4.29
C SER A 52 7.45 -11.38 2.84
N LEU A 53 8.07 -10.59 1.96
CA LEU A 53 7.84 -10.69 0.52
C LEU A 53 8.16 -12.11 -0.01
N ASN A 54 9.08 -12.82 0.63
CA ASN A 54 9.47 -14.18 0.27
C ASN A 54 8.36 -15.21 0.56
N ASP A 55 7.42 -14.89 1.43
CA ASP A 55 6.28 -15.76 1.74
C ASP A 55 5.14 -15.59 0.72
N VAL A 56 5.20 -14.55 -0.12
CA VAL A 56 4.17 -14.21 -1.12
C VAL A 56 4.67 -14.48 -2.54
N LEU A 57 5.93 -14.12 -2.83
CA LEU A 57 6.52 -14.35 -4.15
C LEU A 57 7.12 -15.74 -4.28
N GLN A 58 7.13 -16.25 -5.52
CA GLN A 58 7.81 -17.51 -5.82
C GLN A 58 9.33 -17.35 -5.71
N GLY A 59 10.02 -18.39 -5.24
CA GLY A 59 11.48 -18.40 -5.05
C GLY A 59 12.30 -17.82 -6.21
N PRO A 60 12.05 -18.22 -7.47
CA PRO A 60 12.78 -17.67 -8.62
C PRO A 60 12.65 -16.15 -8.80
N THR A 61 11.52 -15.56 -8.37
CA THR A 61 11.31 -14.10 -8.46
C THR A 61 12.15 -13.37 -7.40
N VAL A 62 12.19 -13.90 -6.18
CA VAL A 62 13.01 -13.37 -5.08
C VAL A 62 14.51 -13.50 -5.39
N ASP A 63 14.92 -14.63 -5.97
CA ASP A 63 16.31 -14.87 -6.37
C ASP A 63 16.75 -13.90 -7.47
N ALA A 64 15.88 -13.60 -8.44
CA ALA A 64 16.14 -12.62 -9.49
C ALA A 64 16.33 -11.20 -8.91
N ILE A 65 15.44 -10.78 -8.01
CA ILE A 65 15.54 -9.50 -7.27
C ILE A 65 16.88 -9.41 -6.54
N THR A 66 17.22 -10.44 -5.78
CA THR A 66 18.43 -10.47 -4.95
C THR A 66 19.70 -10.48 -5.81
N THR A 67 19.73 -11.28 -6.88
CA THR A 67 20.86 -11.37 -7.82
C THR A 67 21.08 -10.07 -8.56
N ALA A 68 20.00 -9.40 -8.98
CA ALA A 68 20.07 -8.11 -9.65
C ALA A 68 20.49 -6.96 -8.72
N GLY A 69 20.39 -7.15 -7.39
CA GLY A 69 20.64 -6.08 -6.43
C GLY A 69 19.57 -4.98 -6.50
N LYS A 70 18.37 -5.29 -7.01
CA LYS A 70 17.37 -4.31 -7.40
C LYS A 70 15.96 -4.82 -7.10
N LEU A 71 15.17 -3.98 -6.46
CA LEU A 71 13.72 -4.16 -6.28
C LEU A 71 12.99 -3.03 -7.01
N VAL A 72 12.05 -3.40 -7.88
CA VAL A 72 11.09 -2.49 -8.53
C VAL A 72 9.70 -2.84 -8.03
N PHE A 73 8.89 -1.83 -7.72
CA PHE A 73 7.49 -2.01 -7.35
C PHE A 73 6.70 -0.75 -7.71
N HIS A 74 5.40 -0.91 -7.90
CA HIS A 74 4.49 0.20 -8.14
C HIS A 74 3.93 0.76 -6.84
N THR A 75 3.56 2.04 -6.85
CA THR A 75 2.72 2.62 -5.81
C THR A 75 1.66 3.51 -6.42
N VAL A 76 0.44 3.41 -5.89
CA VAL A 76 -0.74 4.19 -6.27
C VAL A 76 -1.55 4.48 -5.01
N GLY A 77 -2.47 5.43 -5.08
CA GLY A 77 -3.47 5.71 -4.05
C GLY A 77 -4.66 6.39 -4.73
N ASP A 78 -5.79 6.50 -4.02
CA ASP A 78 -6.95 7.25 -4.50
C ASP A 78 -7.48 6.71 -5.84
N THR A 79 -7.53 5.38 -5.98
CA THR A 79 -7.79 4.77 -7.29
C THR A 79 -9.27 4.48 -7.55
N GLY A 80 -10.09 4.31 -6.50
CA GLY A 80 -11.47 3.86 -6.66
C GLY A 80 -12.29 4.75 -7.62
N GLY A 81 -12.65 4.17 -8.77
CA GLY A 81 -13.20 4.89 -9.91
C GLY A 81 -14.72 5.11 -9.84
N VAL A 82 -15.24 5.81 -8.83
CA VAL A 82 -16.71 6.04 -8.74
C VAL A 82 -17.21 6.89 -9.92
N LYS A 83 -18.16 6.34 -10.68
CA LYS A 83 -18.85 6.95 -11.85
C LYS A 83 -18.02 7.13 -13.12
N THR A 84 -16.69 7.21 -13.04
CA THR A 84 -15.81 7.38 -14.20
C THR A 84 -14.60 6.46 -14.08
N PRO A 85 -14.70 5.18 -14.48
CA PRO A 85 -13.62 4.20 -14.28
C PRO A 85 -12.43 4.40 -15.24
N VAL A 86 -12.61 5.15 -16.33
CA VAL A 86 -11.61 5.27 -17.41
C VAL A 86 -10.23 5.75 -16.94
N PRO A 87 -10.09 6.79 -16.09
CA PRO A 87 -8.77 7.18 -15.58
C PRO A 87 -8.08 6.07 -14.79
N GLN A 88 -8.82 5.35 -13.93
CA GLN A 88 -8.29 4.22 -13.18
C GLN A 88 -7.84 3.10 -14.14
N GLN A 89 -8.68 2.74 -15.11
CA GLN A 89 -8.35 1.72 -16.10
C GLN A 89 -7.11 2.09 -16.92
N ASN A 90 -6.96 3.36 -17.29
CA ASN A 90 -5.77 3.81 -18.03
C ASN A 90 -4.49 3.66 -17.21
N VAL A 91 -4.55 3.93 -15.90
CA VAL A 91 -3.43 3.70 -14.98
C VAL A 91 -3.17 2.19 -14.87
N ALA A 92 -4.20 1.38 -14.60
CA ALA A 92 -4.07 -0.08 -14.48
C ALA A 92 -3.47 -0.73 -15.74
N ASN A 93 -3.93 -0.32 -16.93
CA ASN A 93 -3.39 -0.78 -18.20
C ASN A 93 -1.90 -0.46 -18.38
N GLN A 94 -1.42 0.67 -17.83
CA GLN A 94 -0.01 1.00 -17.89
C GLN A 94 0.81 0.19 -16.89
N LEU A 95 0.29 0.03 -15.66
CA LEU A 95 0.92 -0.81 -14.63
C LEU A 95 1.07 -2.26 -15.12
N GLU A 96 0.09 -2.77 -15.85
CA GLU A 96 0.17 -4.09 -16.49
C GLU A 96 1.30 -4.20 -17.51
N ARG A 97 1.45 -3.20 -18.39
CA ARG A 97 2.51 -3.20 -19.41
C ARG A 97 3.90 -3.22 -18.79
N ASP A 98 4.07 -2.56 -17.65
CA ASP A 98 5.36 -2.51 -16.95
C ASP A 98 5.74 -3.92 -16.39
N LEU A 99 4.79 -4.86 -16.26
CA LEU A 99 5.10 -6.26 -15.91
C LEU A 99 5.75 -7.04 -17.07
N ASP A 100 5.65 -6.55 -18.31
CA ASP A 100 6.20 -7.18 -19.52
C ASP A 100 7.56 -6.60 -19.94
N GLU A 101 8.22 -5.84 -19.06
CA GLU A 101 9.54 -5.27 -19.34
C GLU A 101 10.55 -6.32 -19.83
N VAL A 102 11.43 -5.94 -20.75
CA VAL A 102 12.35 -6.89 -21.40
C VAL A 102 13.34 -7.47 -20.40
N ASP A 103 13.87 -6.62 -19.53
CA ASP A 103 14.71 -7.05 -18.42
C ASP A 103 13.83 -7.45 -17.22
N ALA A 104 13.95 -8.69 -16.78
CA ALA A 104 13.21 -9.18 -15.62
C ALA A 104 13.56 -8.41 -14.33
N ALA A 105 14.75 -7.82 -14.23
CA ALA A 105 15.15 -6.98 -13.10
C ALA A 105 14.47 -5.60 -13.09
N ASP A 106 13.88 -5.19 -14.22
CA ASP A 106 13.13 -3.94 -14.34
C ASP A 106 11.62 -4.12 -14.09
N ARG A 107 11.14 -5.37 -14.05
CA ARG A 107 9.73 -5.68 -13.80
C ARG A 107 9.34 -5.40 -12.36
N PRO A 108 8.21 -4.72 -12.11
CA PRO A 108 7.63 -4.55 -10.79
C PRO A 108 7.31 -5.90 -10.13
N ALA A 109 7.83 -6.12 -8.93
CA ALA A 109 7.60 -7.34 -8.15
C ALA A 109 6.22 -7.37 -7.49
N PHE A 110 5.64 -6.20 -7.21
CA PHE A 110 4.33 -6.00 -6.61
C PHE A 110 3.83 -4.57 -6.84
N LEU A 111 2.57 -4.32 -6.51
CA LEU A 111 2.00 -2.99 -6.33
C LEU A 111 1.71 -2.75 -4.84
N TYR A 112 1.96 -1.53 -4.37
CA TYR A 112 1.69 -1.09 -2.99
C TYR A 112 0.72 0.09 -3.00
N HIS A 113 -0.53 -0.17 -2.65
CA HIS A 113 -1.63 0.78 -2.65
C HIS A 113 -1.67 1.59 -1.33
N LEU A 114 -1.68 2.91 -1.44
CA LEU A 114 -1.61 3.87 -0.35
C LEU A 114 -2.99 4.31 0.14
N GLY A 115 -3.97 3.41 0.14
CA GLY A 115 -5.33 3.69 0.60
C GLY A 115 -6.25 4.31 -0.43
N ASP A 116 -7.53 4.36 -0.05
CA ASP A 116 -8.67 4.70 -0.88
C ASP A 116 -8.76 3.78 -2.11
N VAL A 117 -8.85 2.49 -1.80
CA VAL A 117 -9.10 1.43 -2.79
C VAL A 117 -10.53 1.52 -3.29
N VAL A 118 -11.48 1.72 -2.36
CA VAL A 118 -12.91 1.81 -2.67
C VAL A 118 -13.47 3.14 -2.18
N TYR A 119 -14.03 3.92 -3.11
CA TYR A 119 -14.82 5.10 -2.78
C TYR A 119 -16.32 4.74 -2.72
N PHE A 120 -17.13 5.34 -1.85
CA PHE A 120 -16.73 6.32 -0.82
C PHE A 120 -16.63 5.74 0.60
N TYR A 121 -17.18 4.55 0.85
CA TYR A 121 -17.35 4.03 2.22
C TYR A 121 -16.83 2.60 2.38
N GLY A 122 -15.86 2.19 1.57
CA GLY A 122 -15.26 0.85 1.68
C GLY A 122 -16.27 -0.29 1.53
N GLU A 123 -17.32 -0.08 0.73
CA GLU A 123 -18.44 -1.01 0.60
C GLU A 123 -17.99 -2.30 -0.12
N ALA A 124 -18.32 -3.46 0.45
CA ALA A 124 -17.92 -4.76 -0.12
C ALA A 124 -18.38 -4.96 -1.57
N GLU A 125 -19.60 -4.49 -1.89
CA GLU A 125 -20.19 -4.58 -3.24
C GLU A 125 -19.41 -3.76 -4.29
N GLU A 126 -18.61 -2.79 -3.85
CA GLU A 126 -17.85 -1.90 -4.70
C GLU A 126 -16.41 -2.39 -4.96
N TYR A 127 -15.95 -3.44 -4.27
CA TYR A 127 -14.64 -4.05 -4.52
C TYR A 127 -14.54 -4.65 -5.92
N PHE A 128 -15.61 -5.20 -6.47
CA PHE A 128 -15.58 -5.72 -7.84
C PHE A 128 -15.25 -4.63 -8.85
N PRO A 129 -16.10 -3.58 -9.03
CA PRO A 129 -15.86 -2.56 -10.04
C PRO A 129 -14.66 -1.65 -9.75
N GLN A 130 -14.23 -1.52 -8.50
CA GLN A 130 -13.16 -0.56 -8.13
C GLN A 130 -11.81 -1.21 -7.84
N PHE A 131 -11.74 -2.53 -7.66
CA PHE A 131 -10.47 -3.23 -7.39
C PHE A 131 -10.29 -4.49 -8.25
N TYR A 132 -11.25 -5.41 -8.25
CA TYR A 132 -11.05 -6.68 -8.95
C TYR A 132 -11.07 -6.51 -10.48
N GLU A 133 -12.06 -5.83 -11.04
CA GLU A 133 -12.18 -5.60 -12.48
C GLU A 133 -11.02 -4.73 -13.03
N PRO A 134 -10.68 -3.56 -12.45
CA PRO A 134 -9.63 -2.71 -13.00
C PRO A 134 -8.24 -3.36 -13.00
N TYR A 135 -7.96 -4.21 -12.02
CA TYR A 135 -6.68 -4.90 -11.84
C TYR A 135 -6.73 -6.38 -12.22
N ALA A 136 -7.71 -6.81 -13.02
CA ALA A 136 -7.93 -8.20 -13.39
C ALA A 136 -6.70 -8.86 -14.05
N HIS A 137 -5.96 -8.12 -14.90
CA HIS A 137 -4.80 -8.67 -15.61
C HIS A 137 -3.44 -8.30 -14.99
N TYR A 138 -3.40 -7.51 -13.91
CA TYR A 138 -2.16 -7.18 -13.18
C TYR A 138 -1.63 -8.40 -12.41
N GLN A 139 -0.75 -9.21 -12.99
CA GLN A 139 -0.43 -10.54 -12.43
C GLN A 139 0.40 -10.53 -11.12
N ALA A 140 0.98 -9.41 -10.72
CA ALA A 140 1.77 -9.33 -9.49
C ALA A 140 0.86 -9.11 -8.23
N PRO A 141 1.35 -9.42 -7.02
CA PRO A 141 0.63 -9.11 -5.79
C PRO A 141 0.33 -7.62 -5.64
N ILE A 142 -0.81 -7.30 -5.02
CA ILE A 142 -1.25 -5.93 -4.72
C ILE A 142 -1.41 -5.77 -3.21
N PHE A 143 -0.36 -5.31 -2.55
CA PHE A 143 -0.42 -4.96 -1.13
C PHE A 143 -1.10 -3.61 -0.94
N ALA A 144 -1.67 -3.36 0.25
CA ALA A 144 -2.37 -2.12 0.56
C ALA A 144 -2.26 -1.72 2.03
N ILE A 145 -2.31 -0.41 2.27
CA ILE A 145 -2.81 0.18 3.52
C ILE A 145 -4.18 0.83 3.23
N PRO A 146 -5.05 1.01 4.22
CA PRO A 146 -6.33 1.68 4.00
C PRO A 146 -6.19 3.21 4.02
N GLY A 147 -7.09 3.87 3.30
CA GLY A 147 -7.34 5.31 3.35
C GLY A 147 -8.60 5.63 4.14
N ASN A 148 -8.99 6.91 4.20
CA ASN A 148 -10.18 7.30 4.95
C ASN A 148 -11.47 6.78 4.30
N HIS A 149 -11.53 6.67 2.98
CA HIS A 149 -12.72 6.16 2.29
C HIS A 149 -12.91 4.65 2.46
N ASP A 150 -11.83 3.90 2.68
CA ASP A 150 -11.93 2.47 3.01
C ASP A 150 -12.50 2.26 4.44
N GLY A 151 -12.28 3.21 5.35
CA GLY A 151 -12.65 3.12 6.76
C GLY A 151 -13.93 3.88 7.16
N ASP A 152 -14.37 4.85 6.36
CA ASP A 152 -15.61 5.58 6.64
C ASP A 152 -16.83 4.69 6.40
N LEU A 153 -17.97 5.07 6.99
CA LEU A 153 -19.20 4.30 6.92
C LEU A 153 -20.33 5.17 6.41
N SER A 154 -21.08 4.65 5.44
CA SER A 154 -22.37 5.23 5.08
C SER A 154 -23.35 5.07 6.26
N ARG A 155 -24.37 5.92 6.32
CA ARG A 155 -25.40 5.83 7.37
C ARG A 155 -26.06 4.43 7.42
N GLY A 156 -26.27 3.81 6.26
CA GLY A 156 -26.85 2.46 6.19
C GLY A 156 -25.94 1.40 6.81
N MET A 157 -24.63 1.52 6.63
CA MET A 157 -23.64 0.64 7.27
C MET A 157 -23.58 0.86 8.78
N GLU A 158 -23.64 2.11 9.24
CA GLU A 158 -23.71 2.43 10.67
C GLU A 158 -24.98 1.84 11.31
N ASP A 159 -26.15 2.05 10.69
CA ASP A 159 -27.43 1.52 11.16
C ASP A 159 -27.44 -0.02 11.19
N ALA A 160 -26.70 -0.66 10.26
CA ALA A 160 -26.51 -2.11 10.21
C ALA A 160 -25.41 -2.63 11.17
N GLY A 161 -24.68 -1.76 11.86
CA GLY A 161 -23.61 -2.13 12.78
C GLY A 161 -22.36 -2.71 12.09
N VAL A 162 -22.13 -2.36 10.82
CA VAL A 162 -20.95 -2.82 10.07
C VAL A 162 -19.69 -2.19 10.69
N PRO A 163 -18.66 -2.98 11.03
CA PRO A 163 -17.39 -2.44 11.49
C PRO A 163 -16.67 -1.65 10.39
N SER A 164 -15.98 -0.57 10.77
CA SER A 164 -15.01 0.12 9.91
C SER A 164 -13.98 -0.87 9.36
N LEU A 165 -13.60 -0.72 8.09
CA LEU A 165 -12.65 -1.58 7.37
C LEU A 165 -13.06 -3.05 7.20
N ALA A 166 -14.34 -3.41 7.41
CA ALA A 166 -14.78 -4.82 7.29
C ALA A 166 -14.41 -5.43 5.92
N ALA A 167 -14.75 -4.77 4.82
CA ALA A 167 -14.42 -5.26 3.48
C ALA A 167 -12.92 -5.20 3.18
N PHE A 168 -12.19 -4.21 3.71
CA PHE A 168 -10.74 -4.15 3.58
C PHE A 168 -10.07 -5.36 4.24
N VAL A 169 -10.50 -5.72 5.45
CA VAL A 169 -10.00 -6.92 6.12
C VAL A 169 -10.36 -8.18 5.34
N ASP A 170 -11.60 -8.28 4.83
CA ASP A 170 -12.08 -9.41 4.03
C ASP A 170 -11.25 -9.62 2.75
N ASN A 171 -10.74 -8.56 2.12
CA ASN A 171 -10.02 -8.64 0.86
C ASN A 171 -8.48 -8.63 1.00
N PHE A 172 -7.91 -7.94 1.98
CA PHE A 172 -6.45 -7.77 2.11
C PHE A 172 -5.81 -8.45 3.33
N CYS A 173 -6.58 -8.69 4.40
CA CYS A 173 -6.02 -9.12 5.68
C CYS A 173 -6.47 -10.52 6.09
N GLN A 174 -6.60 -11.46 5.17
CA GLN A 174 -7.07 -12.82 5.48
C GLN A 174 -5.96 -13.69 6.05
N ARG A 175 -6.28 -14.62 6.97
CA ARG A 175 -5.24 -15.55 7.49
C ARG A 175 -4.68 -16.46 6.41
N ILE A 176 -5.54 -16.84 5.46
CA ILE A 176 -5.21 -17.72 4.33
C ILE A 176 -5.85 -17.08 3.09
N PRO A 177 -5.06 -16.78 2.04
CA PRO A 177 -5.59 -16.33 0.75
C PRO A 177 -6.66 -17.27 0.23
N HIS A 178 -7.79 -16.71 -0.19
CA HIS A 178 -8.91 -17.46 -0.77
C HIS A 178 -9.61 -16.61 -1.83
N HIS A 179 -10.51 -17.22 -2.59
CA HIS A 179 -11.32 -16.50 -3.57
C HIS A 179 -12.43 -15.73 -2.85
N SER A 180 -12.42 -14.39 -2.96
CA SER A 180 -13.40 -13.52 -2.30
C SER A 180 -14.74 -13.59 -3.00
N ARG A 181 -15.85 -13.53 -2.23
CA ARG A 181 -17.18 -13.31 -2.82
C ARG A 181 -17.25 -11.97 -3.56
N ASP A 182 -16.44 -11.00 -3.15
CA ASP A 182 -16.40 -9.65 -3.73
C ASP A 182 -15.65 -9.65 -5.08
N ALA A 183 -14.92 -10.73 -5.42
CA ALA A 183 -14.22 -10.88 -6.69
C ALA A 183 -15.13 -11.37 -7.83
N LEU A 184 -16.34 -11.84 -7.55
CA LEU A 184 -17.23 -12.49 -8.52
C LEU A 184 -16.48 -13.55 -9.36
N ASP A 185 -16.39 -13.39 -10.68
CA ASP A 185 -15.71 -14.35 -11.56
C ASP A 185 -14.22 -14.05 -11.75
N GLU A 186 -13.69 -12.98 -11.16
CA GLU A 186 -12.27 -12.63 -11.25
C GLU A 186 -11.40 -13.61 -10.47
N THR A 187 -10.20 -13.90 -11.01
CA THR A 187 -9.35 -14.97 -10.48
C THR A 187 -8.41 -14.52 -9.36
N ARG A 188 -8.35 -13.23 -9.04
CA ARG A 188 -7.47 -12.70 -7.99
C ARG A 188 -7.94 -13.17 -6.61
N TYR A 189 -7.03 -13.74 -5.84
CA TYR A 189 -7.28 -14.15 -4.46
C TYR A 189 -7.11 -12.97 -3.50
N THR A 190 -7.73 -13.08 -2.33
CA THR A 190 -7.46 -12.20 -1.19
C THR A 190 -6.00 -12.30 -0.75
N LEU A 191 -5.51 -11.31 -0.01
CA LEU A 191 -4.17 -11.32 0.57
C LEU A 191 -4.17 -11.65 2.06
N ASN A 192 -2.96 -11.90 2.57
CA ASN A 192 -2.69 -12.26 3.96
C ASN A 192 -1.89 -11.23 4.74
N GLN A 193 -2.17 -9.95 4.51
CA GLN A 193 -1.59 -8.90 5.33
C GLN A 193 -2.02 -9.10 6.79
N PRO A 194 -1.11 -9.03 7.76
CA PRO A 194 -1.40 -9.44 9.12
C PRO A 194 -2.33 -8.48 9.87
N ASN A 195 -2.44 -7.23 9.40
CA ASN A 195 -3.24 -6.17 10.03
C ASN A 195 -3.42 -4.98 9.07
N VAL A 196 -4.25 -4.00 9.46
CA VAL A 196 -4.53 -2.77 8.68
C VAL A 196 -3.40 -1.74 8.73
N TYR A 197 -2.52 -1.84 9.72
CA TYR A 197 -1.18 -1.25 9.74
C TYR A 197 -0.18 -2.37 9.97
N TRP A 198 0.89 -2.43 9.20
CA TRP A 198 1.74 -3.61 9.10
C TRP A 198 3.08 -3.27 8.43
N THR A 199 4.04 -4.19 8.47
CA THR A 199 5.35 -4.00 7.84
C THR A 199 5.58 -5.06 6.77
N LEU A 200 5.94 -4.63 5.56
CA LEU A 200 6.44 -5.51 4.49
C LEU A 200 7.96 -5.58 4.57
N GLU A 201 8.48 -6.79 4.76
CA GLU A 201 9.91 -7.06 4.74
C GLU A 201 10.33 -7.51 3.33
N THR A 202 11.28 -6.79 2.74
CA THR A 202 11.85 -7.13 1.43
C THR A 202 13.38 -7.18 1.51
N PRO A 203 14.08 -7.74 0.51
CA PRO A 203 15.54 -7.80 0.50
C PRO A 203 16.24 -6.43 0.57
N PHE A 204 15.62 -5.37 0.01
CA PHE A 204 16.27 -4.05 -0.14
C PHE A 204 15.52 -2.90 0.54
N ALA A 205 14.33 -3.16 1.09
CA ALA A 205 13.56 -2.19 1.86
C ALA A 205 12.72 -2.85 2.97
N THR A 206 12.57 -2.15 4.09
CA THR A 206 11.51 -2.35 5.08
C THR A 206 10.45 -1.29 4.82
N ILE A 207 9.21 -1.71 4.54
CA ILE A 207 8.10 -0.80 4.23
C ILE A 207 7.09 -0.86 5.37
N ILE A 208 7.06 0.18 6.20
CA ILE A 208 6.11 0.35 7.29
C ILE A 208 4.85 1.03 6.74
N GLY A 209 3.71 0.36 6.85
CA GLY A 209 2.40 0.84 6.44
C GLY A 209 1.57 1.31 7.63
N LEU A 210 1.17 2.59 7.62
CA LEU A 210 0.29 3.17 8.62
C LEU A 210 -1.15 3.27 8.11
N TYR A 211 -2.10 3.02 9.00
CA TYR A 211 -3.49 3.40 8.78
C TYR A 211 -3.81 4.67 9.56
N THR A 212 -3.98 5.76 8.83
CA THR A 212 -4.24 7.11 9.37
C THR A 212 -5.71 7.37 9.73
N ASN A 213 -6.56 6.35 9.73
CA ASN A 213 -7.98 6.47 10.09
C ASN A 213 -8.78 7.45 9.21
N VAL A 214 -10.05 7.67 9.57
CA VAL A 214 -11.04 8.43 8.80
C VAL A 214 -10.96 9.96 8.94
N PRO A 215 -10.59 10.55 10.09
CA PRO A 215 -10.54 12.00 10.24
C PRO A 215 -9.61 12.68 9.23
N GLU A 216 -10.06 13.81 8.68
CA GLU A 216 -9.25 14.66 7.80
C GLU A 216 -7.90 15.02 8.44
N GLY A 217 -6.83 14.91 7.64
CA GLY A 217 -5.45 15.10 8.10
C GLY A 217 -4.86 13.89 8.83
N GLY A 218 -5.66 12.83 9.01
CA GLY A 218 -5.23 11.59 9.62
C GLY A 218 -5.11 11.65 11.15
N ARG A 219 -5.35 10.52 11.78
CA ARG A 219 -5.16 10.33 13.22
C ARG A 219 -4.76 8.88 13.52
N LEU A 220 -3.74 8.73 14.37
CA LEU A 220 -3.34 7.44 14.93
C LEU A 220 -3.83 7.32 16.37
N ASP A 221 -4.09 6.09 16.82
CA ASP A 221 -4.25 5.79 18.24
C ASP A 221 -2.90 5.52 18.92
N ASN A 222 -2.92 5.38 20.25
CA ASN A 222 -1.71 5.16 21.03
C ASN A 222 -1.05 3.81 20.73
N ASP A 223 -1.83 2.80 20.36
CA ASP A 223 -1.32 1.45 20.10
C ASP A 223 -0.50 1.45 18.81
N GLN A 224 -1.01 2.06 17.74
CA GLN A 224 -0.27 2.21 16.48
C GLN A 224 0.93 3.15 16.62
N ILE A 225 0.84 4.22 17.43
CA ILE A 225 2.00 5.09 17.72
C ILE A 225 3.10 4.31 18.43
N THR A 226 2.73 3.52 19.46
CA THR A 226 3.69 2.70 20.22
C THR A 226 4.33 1.64 19.32
N TRP A 227 3.51 0.98 18.50
CA TRP A 227 3.98 0.02 17.50
C TRP A 227 4.95 0.67 16.50
N LEU A 228 4.62 1.82 15.92
CA LEU A 228 5.48 2.53 14.99
C LEU A 228 6.82 2.92 15.63
N GLN A 229 6.81 3.41 16.88
CA GLN A 229 8.05 3.72 17.59
C GLN A 229 8.95 2.48 17.73
N LEU A 230 8.37 1.32 18.02
CA LEU A 230 9.10 0.06 18.10
C LEU A 230 9.64 -0.39 16.74
N GLU A 231 8.84 -0.30 15.68
CA GLU A 231 9.27 -0.63 14.31
C GLU A 231 10.44 0.26 13.87
N LEU A 232 10.37 1.57 14.12
CA LEU A 232 11.46 2.50 13.80
C LEU A 232 12.73 2.24 14.62
N GLN A 233 12.61 1.82 15.88
CA GLN A 233 13.75 1.49 16.73
C GLN A 233 14.45 0.20 16.31
N HIS A 234 13.71 -0.78 15.78
CA HIS A 234 14.22 -2.09 15.42
C HIS A 234 14.44 -2.27 13.90
N ALA A 235 14.15 -1.25 13.10
CA ALA A 235 14.33 -1.29 11.65
C ALA A 235 15.77 -1.67 11.26
N PRO A 236 15.97 -2.65 10.37
CA PRO A 236 17.29 -3.03 9.89
C PRO A 236 18.01 -1.86 9.22
N ALA A 237 19.27 -1.64 9.59
CA ALA A 237 20.10 -0.57 9.03
C ALA A 237 20.77 -0.93 7.69
N ASP A 238 20.60 -2.17 7.22
CA ASP A 238 21.23 -2.71 6.00
C ASP A 238 20.42 -2.47 4.72
N ARG A 239 19.21 -1.89 4.84
CA ARG A 239 18.28 -1.67 3.74
C ARG A 239 17.55 -0.33 3.87
N ALA A 240 16.83 0.07 2.83
CA ALA A 240 16.03 1.30 2.88
C ALA A 240 14.87 1.15 3.88
N LEU A 241 14.49 2.24 4.54
CA LEU A 241 13.29 2.30 5.37
C LEU A 241 12.28 3.24 4.70
N LEU A 242 11.11 2.71 4.37
CA LEU A 242 10.00 3.45 3.80
C LEU A 242 8.87 3.49 4.82
N VAL A 243 8.34 4.68 5.12
CA VAL A 243 7.12 4.87 5.91
C VAL A 243 6.03 5.35 4.97
N THR A 244 4.93 4.63 4.92
CA THR A 244 3.82 4.84 3.99
C THR A 244 2.54 5.09 4.76
N MET A 245 1.73 6.03 4.26
CA MET A 245 0.46 6.43 4.85
C MET A 245 -0.41 7.08 3.78
N HIS A 246 -1.72 7.06 3.97
CA HIS A 246 -2.67 7.66 3.04
C HIS A 246 -2.67 9.19 3.13
N HIS A 247 -2.90 9.76 4.33
CA HIS A 247 -2.88 11.21 4.52
C HIS A 247 -1.43 11.74 4.49
N PRO A 248 -1.08 12.67 3.58
CA PRO A 248 0.25 13.26 3.55
C PRO A 248 0.49 14.16 4.76
N ILE A 249 1.70 14.09 5.32
CA ILE A 249 2.21 14.94 6.40
C ILE A 249 2.84 16.25 5.91
#